data_AF-A0A8X6I732-F1
#
_entry.id   AF-A0A8X6I732-F1
#
_cell.length_a   1.000
_cell.length_b   1.000
_cell.length_c   1.000
_cell.angle_alpha   90.00
_cell.angle_beta   90.00
_cell.angle_gamma   90.00
#
_symmetry.space_group_name_H-M   'P 1'
#
loop_
_entity.id
_entity.type
_entity.pdbx_description
1 polymer ?
#
loop_
_entity_poly.entity_id
_entity_poly.type
_entity_poly.pdbx_seq_one_letter_code
_entity_poly.pdbx_strand_id
1 'polypeptide(L)'
;MLFSSQECAKQDPCCDPVTCRLIKHAECSSGSCCKRCKLLSSDQMCRPSEGECDIPEFCDGKNGQCPNDLFKKTEPFVQGLGYCFQGQCPLLKTQCQNLGTRTFSSTDLKHGLVKDGTKCGYQKLCLNLTCTSIRSIISGKCPLEEVHSTCSGHGICTNINTCYCEEGWKGPDCSIVEEVNQLGNANKDSDYYDSMGESLLESSQYENELRLNPNLAITVLAACIFIGLVLVVIAVLFIFNRNLWTAKSASN
;
A
#
# COMPACT_ATOMS: atom_id res chain seq x y z
N MET A 1 -27.18 -33.26 24.72
CA MET A 1 -26.09 -34.17 24.32
C MET A 1 -24.96 -33.99 25.33
N LEU A 2 -24.62 -35.02 26.08
CA LEU A 2 -23.47 -35.03 26.99
C LEU A 2 -22.28 -35.50 26.16
N PHE A 3 -21.31 -34.63 25.88
CA PHE A 3 -20.04 -35.04 25.29
C PHE A 3 -19.26 -35.86 26.32
N SER A 4 -18.78 -37.05 25.94
CA SER A 4 -17.97 -37.88 26.83
C SER A 4 -16.55 -37.31 26.95
N SER A 5 -15.92 -37.44 28.13
CA SER A 5 -14.51 -37.05 28.34
C SER A 5 -13.57 -37.76 27.35
N GLN A 6 -13.94 -38.96 26.89
CA GLN A 6 -13.21 -39.74 25.90
C GLN A 6 -13.27 -39.17 24.48
N GLU A 7 -14.37 -38.48 24.13
CA GLU A 7 -14.50 -37.79 22.84
C GLU A 7 -13.68 -36.50 22.83
N CYS A 8 -13.67 -35.78 23.95
CA CYS A 8 -12.83 -34.60 24.13
C CYS A 8 -11.34 -34.93 24.01
N ALA A 9 -10.88 -36.03 24.62
CA ALA A 9 -9.48 -36.48 24.51
C ALA A 9 -9.06 -36.86 23.08
N LYS A 10 -10.00 -37.27 22.22
CA LYS A 10 -9.71 -37.55 20.80
C LYS A 10 -9.60 -36.26 19.97
N GLN A 11 -10.35 -35.23 20.34
CA GLN A 11 -10.38 -33.97 19.63
C GLN A 11 -9.21 -33.06 20.03
N ASP A 12 -8.86 -33.03 21.31
CA ASP A 12 -7.69 -32.34 21.83
C ASP A 12 -6.86 -33.31 22.68
N PRO A 13 -5.92 -34.05 22.07
CA PRO A 13 -5.05 -34.98 22.80
C PRO A 13 -4.00 -34.27 23.68
N CYS A 14 -3.92 -32.93 23.61
CA CYS A 14 -2.96 -32.12 24.35
C CYS A 14 -3.53 -31.59 25.67
N CYS A 15 -4.86 -31.56 25.79
CA CYS A 15 -5.58 -31.14 26.99
C CYS A 15 -6.14 -32.34 27.75
N ASP A 16 -5.99 -32.34 29.07
CA ASP A 16 -6.70 -33.27 29.93
C ASP A 16 -8.20 -32.87 30.01
N PRO A 17 -9.12 -33.76 29.59
CA PRO A 17 -10.54 -33.41 29.43
C PRO A 17 -11.31 -33.27 30.75
N VAL A 18 -10.69 -33.62 31.89
CA VAL A 18 -11.31 -33.52 33.22
C VAL A 18 -10.82 -32.27 33.94
N THR A 19 -9.53 -31.96 33.82
CA THR A 19 -8.88 -30.87 34.54
C THR A 19 -8.75 -29.59 33.72
N CYS A 20 -8.98 -29.66 32.40
CA CYS A 20 -8.76 -28.56 31.44
C CYS A 20 -7.34 -27.97 31.52
N ARG A 21 -6.35 -28.83 31.77
CA ARG A 21 -4.93 -28.47 31.84
C ARG A 21 -4.15 -29.24 30.77
N LEU A 22 -3.06 -28.64 30.31
CA LEU A 22 -2.13 -29.32 29.41
C LEU A 22 -1.57 -30.58 30.06
N ILE A 23 -1.45 -31.65 29.29
CA ILE A 23 -0.75 -32.86 29.71
C ILE A 23 0.74 -32.57 29.89
N LYS A 24 1.46 -33.39 30.66
CA LYS A 24 2.86 -33.15 31.11
C LYS A 24 3.89 -32.78 30.02
N HIS A 25 3.64 -33.12 28.75
CA HIS A 25 4.57 -32.88 27.63
C HIS A 25 4.03 -31.90 26.58
N ALA A 26 2.80 -31.42 26.77
CA ALA A 26 2.15 -30.47 25.89
C ALA A 26 2.56 -29.03 26.27
N GLU A 27 2.95 -28.25 25.27
CA GLU A 27 3.25 -26.82 25.39
C GLU A 27 2.08 -25.97 24.93
N CYS A 28 1.21 -26.54 24.10
CA CYS A 28 0.02 -25.91 23.56
C CYS A 28 -1.06 -26.97 23.31
N SER A 29 -2.30 -26.50 23.16
CA SER A 29 -3.47 -27.34 22.89
C SER A 29 -4.12 -27.05 21.55
N SER A 30 -4.18 -25.76 21.19
CA SER A 30 -4.92 -25.27 20.04
C SER A 30 -4.24 -24.05 19.43
N GLY A 31 -4.69 -23.69 18.23
CA GLY A 31 -4.20 -22.55 17.45
C GLY A 31 -3.27 -22.95 16.31
N SER A 32 -3.08 -22.04 15.35
CA SER A 32 -2.27 -22.29 14.15
C SER A 32 -0.77 -22.40 14.41
N CYS A 33 -0.30 -21.91 15.57
CA CYS A 33 1.06 -22.08 16.06
C CYS A 33 1.25 -23.32 16.94
N CYS A 34 0.24 -24.19 17.05
CA CYS A 34 0.31 -25.43 17.79
C CYS A 34 0.28 -26.64 16.87
N LYS A 35 1.33 -27.47 16.90
CA LYS A 35 1.40 -28.70 16.11
C LYS A 35 1.85 -29.86 16.97
N ARG A 36 0.99 -30.89 17.08
CA ARG A 36 1.26 -32.09 17.89
C ARG A 36 1.65 -31.74 19.34
N CYS A 37 0.88 -30.85 19.97
CA CYS A 37 1.09 -30.36 21.32
C CYS A 37 2.40 -29.59 21.55
N LYS A 38 3.08 -29.16 20.47
CA LYS A 38 4.32 -28.38 20.52
C LYS A 38 4.15 -27.03 19.84
N LEU A 39 4.80 -26.03 20.40
CA LEU A 39 4.83 -24.70 19.82
C LEU A 39 5.68 -24.72 18.54
N LEU A 40 5.17 -24.09 17.48
CA LEU A 40 5.98 -23.79 16.30
C LEU A 40 7.04 -22.74 16.65
N SER A 41 8.18 -22.75 15.95
CA SER A 41 9.26 -21.79 16.22
C SER A 41 8.84 -20.36 15.91
N SER A 42 9.54 -19.39 16.52
CA SER A 42 9.56 -18.02 15.98
C SER A 42 9.90 -18.10 14.50
N ASP A 43 9.22 -17.31 13.66
CA ASP A 43 9.40 -17.26 12.19
C ASP A 43 8.61 -18.31 11.38
N GLN A 44 7.81 -19.17 12.01
CA GLN A 44 6.82 -19.97 11.28
C GLN A 44 5.60 -19.11 10.95
N MET A 45 5.34 -18.88 9.66
CA MET A 45 4.17 -18.11 9.22
C MET A 45 2.87 -18.83 9.61
N CYS A 46 2.01 -18.14 10.35
CA CYS A 46 0.74 -18.67 10.82
C CYS A 46 -0.49 -18.01 10.16
N ARG A 47 -0.33 -16.80 9.62
CA ARG A 47 -1.34 -16.13 8.80
C ARG A 47 -0.66 -15.41 7.62
N PRO A 48 -1.08 -15.68 6.37
CA PRO A 48 -0.61 -14.93 5.22
C PRO A 48 -1.29 -13.55 5.17
N SER A 49 -0.67 -12.59 4.48
CA SER A 49 -1.30 -11.30 4.20
C SER A 49 -2.49 -11.44 3.24
N GLU A 50 -3.62 -10.82 3.58
CA GLU A 50 -4.84 -10.70 2.79
C GLU A 50 -4.90 -9.40 1.97
N GLY A 51 -3.80 -9.06 1.30
CA GLY A 51 -3.72 -7.95 0.36
C GLY A 51 -2.79 -6.83 0.80
N GLU A 52 -2.76 -5.72 0.06
CA GLU A 52 -1.71 -4.70 0.20
C GLU A 52 -1.69 -4.00 1.55
N CYS A 53 -2.83 -3.89 2.24
CA CYS A 53 -2.93 -3.21 3.54
C CYS A 53 -2.73 -4.14 4.74
N ASP A 54 -2.50 -5.43 4.50
CA ASP A 54 -2.42 -6.46 5.53
C ASP A 54 -0.99 -7.01 5.66
N ILE A 55 -0.55 -7.34 6.86
CA ILE A 55 0.83 -7.76 7.15
C ILE A 55 0.82 -9.25 7.53
N PRO A 56 1.72 -10.10 7.03
CA PRO A 56 1.74 -11.50 7.45
C PRO A 56 2.24 -11.66 8.89
N GLU A 57 1.72 -12.64 9.62
CA GLU A 57 2.13 -12.96 10.99
C GLU A 57 2.84 -14.30 11.07
N PHE A 58 3.78 -14.30 12.00
CA PHE A 58 4.62 -15.43 12.33
C PHE A 58 4.44 -15.78 13.79
N CYS A 59 4.51 -17.06 14.11
CA CYS A 59 4.48 -17.54 15.47
C CYS A 59 5.57 -16.86 16.31
N ASP A 60 5.33 -16.67 17.60
CA ASP A 60 6.26 -16.05 18.54
C ASP A 60 7.12 -17.09 19.30
N GLY A 61 6.87 -18.38 19.06
CA GLY A 61 7.48 -19.49 19.79
C GLY A 61 7.03 -19.66 21.24
N LYS A 62 5.99 -18.92 21.66
CA LYS A 62 5.54 -18.84 23.06
C LYS A 62 4.05 -19.14 23.23
N ASN A 63 3.24 -18.90 22.19
CA ASN A 63 1.80 -19.14 22.20
C ASN A 63 1.38 -20.09 21.07
N GLY A 64 0.39 -20.96 21.34
CA GLY A 64 -0.17 -21.87 20.34
C GLY A 64 -1.09 -21.14 19.34
N GLN A 65 -1.59 -19.96 19.70
CA GLN A 65 -2.32 -19.09 18.79
C GLN A 65 -1.37 -18.19 18.00
N CYS A 66 -1.73 -17.90 16.75
CA CYS A 66 -1.06 -16.85 15.98
C CYS A 66 -1.17 -15.52 16.73
N PRO A 67 -0.15 -14.64 16.66
CA PRO A 67 -0.25 -13.30 17.20
C PRO A 67 -1.47 -12.53 16.66
N ASN A 68 -1.80 -11.43 17.33
CA ASN A 68 -2.88 -10.56 16.89
C ASN A 68 -2.59 -10.03 15.48
N ASP A 69 -3.66 -9.95 14.68
CA ASP A 69 -3.62 -9.43 13.31
C ASP A 69 -3.04 -8.01 13.27
N LEU A 70 -1.93 -7.87 12.54
CA LEU A 70 -1.24 -6.63 12.27
C LEU A 70 -1.53 -6.19 10.85
N PHE A 71 -1.82 -4.91 10.71
CA PHE A 71 -2.06 -4.32 9.39
C PHE A 71 -1.45 -2.94 9.28
N LYS A 72 -1.26 -2.51 8.04
CA LYS A 72 -0.75 -1.17 7.72
C LYS A 72 -1.67 -0.12 8.35
N LYS A 73 -1.06 0.86 8.98
CA LYS A 73 -1.81 2.02 9.47
C LYS A 73 -2.50 2.74 8.32
N THR A 74 -3.42 3.65 8.64
CA THR A 74 -4.11 4.42 7.60
C THR A 74 -3.13 5.29 6.82
N GLU A 75 -2.80 4.83 5.62
CA GLU A 75 -1.90 5.45 4.67
C GLU A 75 -2.42 5.28 3.25
N PRO A 76 -1.98 6.10 2.28
CA PRO A 76 -2.33 5.88 0.88
C PRO A 76 -1.73 4.56 0.38
N PHE A 77 -2.54 3.75 -0.32
CA PHE A 77 -2.06 2.59 -1.09
C PHE A 77 -2.21 2.87 -2.61
N VAL A 78 -1.50 2.11 -3.47
CA VAL A 78 -1.43 2.24 -4.95
C VAL A 78 -1.77 3.63 -5.50
N GLN A 79 -0.74 4.44 -5.82
CA GLN A 79 -0.87 5.72 -6.54
C GLN A 79 -1.97 6.67 -6.00
N GLY A 80 -2.35 6.56 -4.72
CA GLY A 80 -3.40 7.38 -4.12
C GLY A 80 -4.82 7.05 -4.57
N LEU A 81 -5.07 5.83 -5.05
CA LEU A 81 -6.41 5.34 -5.40
C LEU A 81 -7.32 5.25 -4.17
N GLY A 82 -6.75 4.98 -2.99
CA GLY A 82 -7.48 4.88 -1.73
C GLY A 82 -6.59 5.02 -0.50
N TYR A 83 -7.11 4.60 0.65
CA TYR A 83 -6.38 4.54 1.92
C TYR A 83 -6.53 3.15 2.55
N CYS A 84 -5.47 2.66 3.18
CA CYS A 84 -5.57 1.50 4.05
C CYS A 84 -6.45 1.84 5.24
N PHE A 85 -7.42 0.99 5.54
CA PHE A 85 -8.29 1.19 6.68
C PHE A 85 -8.65 -0.15 7.28
N GLN A 86 -8.20 -0.38 8.52
CA GLN A 86 -8.44 -1.63 9.25
C GLN A 86 -8.03 -2.89 8.46
N GLY A 87 -6.84 -2.87 7.85
CA GLY A 87 -6.31 -3.97 7.05
C GLY A 87 -6.90 -4.11 5.65
N GLN A 88 -7.88 -3.29 5.28
CA GLN A 88 -8.56 -3.39 3.99
C GLN A 88 -8.22 -2.23 3.06
N CYS A 89 -8.45 -2.46 1.76
CA CYS A 89 -8.40 -1.46 0.69
C CYS A 89 -9.84 -1.06 0.26
N PRO A 90 -10.59 -0.29 1.07
CA PRO A 90 -11.95 0.12 0.72
C PRO A 90 -11.95 1.05 -0.50
N LEU A 91 -12.46 0.52 -1.60
CA LEU A 91 -12.56 1.20 -2.89
C LEU A 91 -14.03 1.26 -3.32
N LEU A 92 -14.48 2.47 -3.68
CA LEU A 92 -15.85 2.67 -4.17
C LEU A 92 -16.13 1.81 -5.41
N LYS A 93 -15.16 1.69 -6.32
CA LYS A 93 -15.27 0.85 -7.53
C LYS A 93 -15.53 -0.61 -7.19
N THR A 94 -14.75 -1.19 -6.28
CA THR A 94 -14.89 -2.58 -5.84
C THR A 94 -16.22 -2.80 -5.11
N GLN A 95 -16.67 -1.80 -4.34
CA GLN A 95 -17.98 -1.85 -3.70
C GLN A 95 -19.11 -1.92 -4.73
N CYS A 96 -19.10 -1.05 -5.74
CA CYS A 96 -20.10 -1.06 -6.81
C CYS A 96 -20.10 -2.37 -7.63
N GLN A 97 -18.92 -2.93 -7.91
CA GLN A 97 -18.80 -4.20 -8.61
C GLN A 97 -19.43 -5.36 -7.81
N ASN A 98 -19.26 -5.36 -6.49
CA ASN A 98 -19.86 -6.36 -5.61
C ASN A 98 -21.38 -6.19 -5.41
N LEU A 99 -21.92 -4.99 -5.71
CA LEU A 99 -23.36 -4.74 -5.72
C LEU A 99 -24.03 -5.25 -7.01
N GLY A 100 -23.33 -5.23 -8.15
CA GLY A 100 -23.90 -5.69 -9.42
C GLY A 100 -24.08 -7.21 -9.54
N THR A 101 -23.46 -7.99 -8.65
CA THR A 101 -23.39 -9.46 -8.73
C THR A 101 -24.29 -10.19 -7.73
N ARG A 102 -25.08 -9.48 -6.91
CA ARG A 102 -25.92 -10.08 -5.86
C ARG A 102 -27.37 -9.61 -5.96
N THR A 103 -28.31 -10.53 -5.80
CA THR A 103 -29.73 -10.22 -5.60
C THR A 103 -29.94 -9.74 -4.17
N PHE A 104 -30.13 -8.44 -3.98
CA PHE A 104 -30.33 -7.84 -2.66
C PHE A 104 -31.79 -7.95 -2.21
N SER A 105 -31.99 -8.42 -0.98
CA SER A 105 -33.27 -8.34 -0.27
C SER A 105 -33.53 -6.88 0.16
N SER A 106 -34.79 -6.45 0.16
CA SER A 106 -35.20 -5.10 0.59
C SER A 106 -34.88 -4.78 2.06
N THR A 107 -34.43 -5.76 2.84
CA THR A 107 -34.00 -5.61 4.24
C THR A 107 -32.55 -5.13 4.40
N ASP A 108 -31.78 -5.09 3.31
CA ASP A 108 -30.33 -4.91 3.32
C ASP A 108 -29.88 -3.47 2.99
N LEU A 109 -30.42 -2.49 3.73
CA LEU A 109 -30.17 -1.05 3.54
C LEU A 109 -28.69 -0.62 3.59
N LYS A 110 -27.79 -1.44 4.18
CA LYS A 110 -26.38 -1.10 4.37
C LYS A 110 -25.52 -1.30 3.12
N HIS A 111 -25.97 -2.07 2.14
CA HIS A 111 -25.11 -2.49 1.04
C HIS A 111 -24.84 -1.38 0.01
N GLY A 112 -25.73 -0.38 -0.09
CA GLY A 112 -25.57 0.78 -0.98
C GLY A 112 -24.81 1.97 -0.38
N LEU A 113 -24.48 1.93 0.91
CA LEU A 113 -23.75 3.02 1.58
C LEU A 113 -22.26 2.89 1.35
N VAL A 114 -21.57 4.00 1.11
CA VAL A 114 -20.10 4.00 0.98
C VAL A 114 -19.47 3.45 2.26
N LYS A 115 -18.65 2.40 2.13
CA LYS A 115 -17.97 1.79 3.27
C LYS A 115 -17.00 2.76 3.95
N ASP A 116 -16.84 2.59 5.26
CA ASP A 116 -15.83 3.31 6.01
C ASP A 116 -14.42 3.01 5.46
N GLY A 117 -13.54 4.00 5.58
CA GLY A 117 -12.19 3.97 5.00
C GLY A 117 -12.13 4.35 3.52
N THR A 118 -13.26 4.37 2.79
CA THR A 118 -13.27 4.72 1.37
C THR A 118 -12.83 6.16 1.17
N LYS A 119 -11.89 6.40 0.25
CA LYS A 119 -11.42 7.75 -0.09
C LYS A 119 -12.58 8.62 -0.61
N CYS A 120 -12.76 9.79 0.00
CA CYS A 120 -13.80 10.76 -0.36
C CYS A 120 -13.25 12.14 -0.74
N GLY A 121 -11.96 12.37 -0.54
CA GLY A 121 -11.29 13.63 -0.88
C GLY A 121 -9.80 13.57 -0.65
N TYR A 122 -9.11 14.69 -0.88
CA TYR A 122 -7.68 14.80 -0.59
C TYR A 122 -7.43 14.73 0.92
N GLN A 123 -6.60 13.76 1.35
CA GLN A 123 -6.33 13.46 2.77
C GLN A 123 -7.60 13.19 3.60
N LYS A 124 -8.66 12.66 2.97
CA LYS A 124 -9.95 12.39 3.61
C LYS A 124 -10.52 11.03 3.24
N LEU A 125 -11.21 10.41 4.20
CA LEU A 125 -11.92 9.15 4.02
C LEU A 125 -13.31 9.18 4.68
N CYS A 126 -14.20 8.30 4.23
CA CYS A 126 -15.53 8.13 4.81
C CYS A 126 -15.43 7.43 6.16
N LEU A 127 -16.03 8.02 7.20
CA LEU A 127 -16.18 7.39 8.52
C LEU A 127 -17.56 7.75 9.06
N ASN A 128 -18.36 6.75 9.45
CA ASN A 128 -19.73 6.96 9.93
C ASN A 128 -20.53 7.87 8.97
N LEU A 129 -20.47 7.56 7.67
CA LEU A 129 -21.13 8.31 6.58
C LEU A 129 -20.66 9.77 6.39
N THR A 130 -19.57 10.17 7.04
CA THR A 130 -19.02 11.53 6.96
C THR A 130 -17.65 11.51 6.30
N CYS A 131 -17.37 12.46 5.40
CA CYS A 131 -16.04 12.61 4.81
C CYS A 131 -15.11 13.35 5.77
N THR A 132 -14.29 12.60 6.50
CA THR A 132 -13.45 13.08 7.60
C THR A 132 -11.97 13.15 7.21
N SER A 133 -11.22 14.01 7.90
CA SER A 133 -9.77 14.12 7.72
C SER A 133 -9.05 12.90 8.30
N ILE A 134 -8.11 12.35 7.54
CA ILE A 134 -7.28 11.22 7.97
C ILE A 134 -6.49 11.56 9.24
N ARG A 135 -6.07 12.82 9.39
CA ARG A 135 -5.33 13.29 10.58
C ARG A 135 -6.11 13.14 11.88
N SER A 136 -7.45 13.10 11.81
CA SER A 136 -8.31 12.92 12.98
C SER A 136 -8.53 11.44 13.35
N ILE A 137 -8.11 10.52 12.48
CA ILE A 137 -8.30 9.06 12.62
C ILE A 137 -7.01 8.40 13.05
N ILE A 138 -5.88 8.83 12.49
CA ILE A 138 -4.56 8.31 12.83
C ILE A 138 -4.22 8.75 14.26
N SER A 139 -4.37 7.83 15.21
CA SER A 139 -3.95 8.00 16.60
C SER A 139 -2.62 7.29 16.87
N GLY A 140 -1.74 7.93 17.64
CA GLY A 140 -0.37 7.44 17.87
C GLY A 140 0.56 7.62 16.66
N LYS A 141 1.85 7.41 16.87
CA LYS A 141 2.87 7.46 15.82
C LYS A 141 3.82 6.29 16.02
N CYS A 142 4.25 5.67 14.92
CA CYS A 142 5.38 4.75 14.97
C CYS A 142 6.67 5.52 15.27
N PRO A 143 7.72 4.82 15.70
CA PRO A 143 9.05 5.39 15.86
C PRO A 143 9.48 6.20 14.62
N LEU A 144 10.00 7.39 14.89
CA LEU A 144 10.53 8.33 13.92
C LEU A 144 11.98 8.60 14.30
N GLU A 145 12.86 8.58 13.31
CA GLU A 145 14.21 9.09 13.47
C GLU A 145 14.21 10.64 13.37
N GLU A 146 15.24 11.29 13.92
CA GLU A 146 15.37 12.76 13.96
C GLU A 146 15.32 13.42 12.55
N VAL A 147 15.49 12.63 11.49
CA VAL A 147 15.42 13.03 10.07
C VAL A 147 14.26 12.32 9.34
N HIS A 148 13.04 12.47 9.87
CA HIS A 148 11.76 12.41 9.14
C HIS A 148 11.34 11.15 8.35
N SER A 149 11.94 9.97 8.54
CA SER A 149 11.40 8.71 8.03
C SER A 149 10.70 7.91 9.14
N THR A 150 9.45 7.49 8.89
CA THR A 150 8.75 6.55 9.78
C THR A 150 9.39 5.18 9.65
N CYS A 151 9.66 4.51 10.78
CA CYS A 151 10.35 3.21 10.78
C CYS A 151 11.69 3.24 10.03
N SER A 152 12.43 4.34 10.20
CA SER A 152 13.70 4.65 9.51
C SER A 152 13.64 4.52 7.97
N GLY A 153 12.45 4.43 7.38
CA GLY A 153 12.28 4.17 5.94
C GLY A 153 12.51 2.71 5.53
N HIS A 154 12.67 1.80 6.50
CA HIS A 154 12.95 0.37 6.30
C HIS A 154 11.87 -0.54 6.91
N GLY A 155 10.66 -0.01 7.05
CA GLY A 155 9.57 -0.73 7.66
C GLY A 155 8.22 -0.08 7.47
N ILE A 156 7.21 -0.84 7.87
CA ILE A 156 5.79 -0.50 7.75
C ILE A 156 5.27 -0.15 9.14
N CYS A 157 4.59 0.99 9.25
CA CYS A 157 3.94 1.40 10.49
C CYS A 157 2.62 0.62 10.69
N THR A 158 2.54 -0.14 11.78
CA THR A 158 1.37 -0.99 12.07
C THR A 158 0.24 -0.23 12.78
N ASN A 159 -0.93 -0.86 12.84
CA ASN A 159 -2.10 -0.42 13.60
C ASN A 159 -1.85 -0.23 15.11
N ILE A 160 -0.85 -0.91 15.69
CA ILE A 160 -0.49 -0.80 17.10
C ILE A 160 0.68 0.17 17.36
N ASN A 161 1.08 0.97 16.37
CA ASN A 161 2.19 1.93 16.45
C ASN A 161 3.57 1.29 16.63
N THR A 162 3.77 0.09 16.08
CA THR A 162 5.08 -0.56 15.99
C THR A 162 5.55 -0.60 14.54
N CYS A 163 6.84 -0.78 14.34
CA CYS A 163 7.40 -0.98 13.01
C CYS A 163 7.53 -2.47 12.69
N TYR A 164 6.95 -2.88 11.56
CA TYR A 164 7.25 -4.16 10.93
C TYR A 164 8.40 -3.95 9.95
N CYS A 165 9.57 -4.51 10.25
CA CYS A 165 10.78 -4.26 9.47
C CYS A 165 10.84 -5.11 8.21
N GLU A 166 11.40 -4.53 7.15
CA GLU A 166 11.72 -5.24 5.92
C GLU A 166 12.87 -6.23 6.13
N GLU A 167 13.02 -7.18 5.22
CA GLU A 167 14.07 -8.19 5.29
C GLU A 167 15.46 -7.54 5.36
N GLY A 168 16.27 -7.98 6.32
CA GLY A 168 17.59 -7.42 6.59
C GLY A 168 17.60 -6.25 7.57
N TRP A 169 16.45 -5.79 8.07
CA TRP A 169 16.33 -4.73 9.07
C TRP A 169 15.68 -5.23 10.37
N LYS A 170 16.19 -4.75 11.50
CA LYS A 170 15.77 -5.08 12.86
C LYS A 170 15.72 -3.84 13.75
N GLY A 171 15.21 -4.03 14.95
CA GLY A 171 15.07 -3.00 15.97
C GLY A 171 13.65 -2.44 16.06
N PRO A 172 13.37 -1.62 17.08
CA PRO A 172 12.04 -1.06 17.30
C PRO A 172 11.60 -0.08 16.20
N ASP A 173 12.56 0.53 15.51
CA ASP A 173 12.38 1.53 14.45
C ASP A 173 12.97 1.09 13.10
N CYS A 174 13.44 -0.15 12.98
CA CYS A 174 14.05 -0.70 11.77
C CYS A 174 15.36 0.01 11.34
N SER A 175 16.14 0.52 12.30
CA SER A 175 17.44 1.18 12.04
C SER A 175 18.64 0.23 12.01
N ILE A 176 18.50 -1.02 12.46
CA ILE A 176 19.61 -1.96 12.63
C ILE A 176 19.66 -2.94 11.46
N VAL A 177 20.79 -3.05 10.77
CA VAL A 177 20.99 -4.06 9.72
C VAL A 177 21.30 -5.42 10.34
N GLU A 178 20.66 -6.49 9.84
CA GLU A 178 21.00 -7.86 10.23
C GLU A 178 22.37 -8.27 9.70
N GLU A 179 23.37 -8.48 10.57
CA GLU A 179 24.73 -8.90 10.20
C GLU A 179 24.84 -10.37 9.75
N VAL A 180 23.76 -10.98 9.27
CA VAL A 180 23.75 -12.39 8.83
C VAL A 180 24.14 -12.50 7.36
N ASN A 181 25.32 -12.00 7.01
CA ASN A 181 26.03 -12.34 5.77
C ASN A 181 27.56 -12.22 5.90
N GLN A 182 28.12 -12.22 7.13
CA GLN A 182 29.57 -12.20 7.35
C GLN A 182 30.21 -13.54 7.73
N LEU A 183 29.48 -14.66 7.64
CA LEU A 183 30.06 -16.00 7.81
C LEU A 183 29.86 -16.91 6.59
N GLY A 184 30.03 -16.33 5.40
CA GLY A 184 29.96 -17.04 4.12
C GLY A 184 31.07 -16.73 3.12
N ASN A 185 32.03 -15.84 3.43
CA ASN A 185 33.16 -15.62 2.53
C ASN A 185 34.43 -15.17 3.26
N ALA A 186 34.99 -16.07 4.08
CA ALA A 186 36.43 -16.06 4.33
C ALA A 186 37.10 -16.70 3.11
N ASN A 187 37.35 -15.91 2.05
CA ASN A 187 38.47 -16.11 1.13
C ASN A 187 38.68 -14.89 0.21
N LYS A 188 39.86 -14.30 0.42
CA LYS A 188 40.71 -13.49 -0.45
C LYS A 188 40.55 -11.96 -0.49
N ASP A 189 41.56 -11.36 0.14
CA ASP A 189 42.39 -10.26 -0.33
C ASP A 189 41.77 -8.87 -0.35
N SER A 190 41.93 -8.20 0.79
CA SER A 190 42.20 -6.76 0.84
C SER A 190 43.58 -6.50 0.23
N ASP A 191 43.64 -5.48 -0.61
CA ASP A 191 44.79 -4.62 -0.94
C ASP A 191 45.18 -4.58 -2.43
N TYR A 192 44.46 -3.76 -3.21
CA TYR A 192 45.10 -2.98 -4.29
C TYR A 192 44.33 -1.67 -4.54
N TYR A 193 44.93 -0.56 -4.08
CA TYR A 193 44.45 0.81 -4.26
C TYR A 193 44.81 1.36 -5.66
N ASP A 194 43.87 2.14 -6.18
CA ASP A 194 44.05 3.47 -6.78
C ASP A 194 43.82 3.68 -8.30
N SER A 195 43.17 4.82 -8.52
CA SER A 195 43.07 5.66 -9.71
C SER A 195 41.96 5.37 -10.72
N MET A 196 40.86 6.12 -10.57
CA MET A 196 40.72 7.38 -11.31
C MET A 196 39.64 8.26 -10.64
N GLY A 197 40.09 9.38 -10.06
CA GLY A 197 39.22 10.50 -9.77
C GLY A 197 39.16 11.43 -10.99
N GLU A 198 37.99 12.00 -11.25
CA GLU A 198 37.76 13.46 -11.31
C GLU A 198 36.33 13.74 -11.75
N SER A 199 35.62 14.57 -10.97
CA SER A 199 34.59 15.54 -11.40
C SER A 199 33.34 14.98 -12.12
N LEU A 200 32.10 15.25 -11.70
CA LEU A 200 31.54 16.58 -11.51
C LEU A 200 30.31 16.50 -10.60
N LEU A 201 30.21 17.48 -9.71
CA LEU A 201 28.94 18.05 -9.28
C LEU A 201 28.12 18.41 -10.52
N GLU A 202 26.90 17.90 -10.64
CA GLU A 202 25.81 18.79 -11.01
C GLU A 202 24.48 18.27 -10.47
N SER A 203 23.91 19.09 -9.59
CA SER A 203 22.49 19.15 -9.29
C SER A 203 21.66 19.17 -10.57
N SER A 204 20.55 18.41 -10.63
CA SER A 204 19.22 18.94 -11.01
C SER A 204 18.22 17.85 -11.39
N GLN A 205 16.96 18.12 -11.03
CA GLN A 205 15.76 17.81 -11.79
C GLN A 205 15.44 16.33 -12.09
N TYR A 206 14.49 15.83 -11.29
CA TYR A 206 13.43 14.95 -11.77
C TYR A 206 12.62 15.71 -12.86
N GLU A 207 13.10 15.71 -14.09
CA GLU A 207 12.26 16.00 -15.27
C GLU A 207 11.45 14.74 -15.57
N ASN A 208 10.12 14.89 -15.60
CA ASN A 208 9.24 13.86 -16.10
C ASN A 208 9.52 13.66 -17.59
N GLU A 209 10.24 12.59 -17.98
CA GLU A 209 10.22 12.15 -19.36
C GLU A 209 8.86 11.53 -19.69
N LEU A 210 7.90 12.40 -20.05
CA LEU A 210 6.83 12.01 -20.95
C LEU A 210 7.50 11.67 -22.29
N ARG A 211 7.80 10.39 -22.52
CA ARG A 211 8.26 9.86 -23.80
C ARG A 211 7.17 10.06 -24.86
N LEU A 212 7.06 11.28 -25.38
CA LEU A 212 6.19 11.58 -26.50
C LEU A 212 6.83 10.95 -27.73
N ASN A 213 6.10 10.08 -28.41
CA ASN A 213 6.55 9.46 -29.65
C ASN A 213 7.01 10.57 -30.61
N PRO A 214 8.26 10.55 -31.12
CA PRO A 214 8.78 11.63 -31.97
C PRO A 214 7.91 11.85 -33.21
N ASN A 215 7.23 10.81 -33.68
CA ASN A 215 6.26 10.93 -34.78
C ASN A 215 5.01 11.72 -34.37
N LEU A 216 4.56 11.60 -33.11
CA LEU A 216 3.40 12.34 -32.59
C LEU A 216 3.73 13.83 -32.43
N ALA A 217 4.92 14.16 -31.90
CA ALA A 217 5.37 15.55 -31.78
C ALA A 217 5.43 16.26 -33.14
N ILE A 218 5.98 15.59 -34.16
CA ILE A 218 6.07 16.11 -35.52
C ILE A 218 4.65 16.32 -36.11
N THR A 219 3.72 15.38 -35.89
CA THR A 219 2.34 15.53 -36.39
C THR A 219 1.61 16.71 -35.75
N VAL A 220 1.80 16.95 -34.45
CA VAL A 220 1.16 18.07 -33.75
C VAL A 220 1.73 19.40 -34.24
N LEU A 221 3.05 19.50 -34.43
CA LEU A 221 3.68 20.71 -34.94
C LEU A 221 3.23 21.02 -36.37
N ALA A 222 3.18 20.01 -37.25
CA ALA A 222 2.69 20.18 -38.62
C ALA A 222 1.21 20.65 -38.65
N ALA A 223 0.36 20.09 -37.78
CA ALA A 223 -1.04 20.50 -37.67
C ALA A 223 -1.18 21.95 -37.18
N CYS A 224 -0.41 22.36 -36.17
CA CYS A 224 -0.41 23.74 -35.67
C CYS A 224 0.01 24.76 -36.74
N ILE A 225 1.05 24.45 -37.53
CA ILE A 225 1.49 25.30 -38.64
C ILE A 225 0.39 25.42 -39.70
N PHE A 226 -0.25 24.30 -40.06
CA PHE A 226 -1.32 24.30 -41.05
C PHE A 226 -2.52 25.14 -40.59
N ILE A 227 -2.95 24.98 -39.34
CA ILE A 227 -4.03 25.78 -38.74
C ILE A 227 -3.65 27.27 -38.74
N GLY A 228 -2.42 27.60 -38.36
CA GLY A 228 -1.92 28.98 -38.39
C GLY A 228 -1.98 29.61 -39.78
N LEU A 229 -1.52 28.89 -40.81
CA LEU A 229 -1.58 29.38 -42.19
C LEU A 229 -3.01 29.60 -42.67
N VAL A 230 -3.93 28.69 -42.33
CA VAL A 230 -5.36 28.84 -42.66
C VAL A 230 -5.94 30.10 -42.01
N LEU A 231 -5.63 30.35 -40.73
CA LEU A 231 -6.09 31.55 -40.03
C LEU A 231 -5.55 32.84 -40.65
N VAL A 232 -4.28 32.85 -41.08
CA VAL A 232 -3.69 34.01 -41.78
C VAL A 232 -4.39 34.26 -43.11
N VAL A 233 -4.66 33.22 -43.90
CA VAL A 233 -5.39 33.36 -45.17
C VAL A 233 -6.79 33.91 -44.92
N ILE A 234 -7.52 33.41 -43.92
CA ILE A 234 -8.84 33.92 -43.54
C ILE A 234 -8.76 35.40 -43.16
N ALA A 235 -7.76 35.80 -42.37
CA ALA A 235 -7.56 37.19 -41.97
C ALA A 235 -7.26 38.10 -43.18
N VAL A 236 -6.42 37.65 -44.11
CA VAL A 236 -6.12 38.39 -45.35
C VAL A 236 -7.36 38.54 -46.23
N LEU A 237 -8.14 37.47 -46.39
CA LEU A 237 -9.41 37.52 -47.13
C LEU A 237 -10.41 38.47 -46.47
N PHE A 238 -10.47 38.48 -45.14
CA PHE A 238 -11.32 39.39 -44.39
C PHE A 238 -10.88 40.85 -44.57
N ILE A 239 -9.57 41.14 -44.50
CA ILE A 239 -9.01 42.48 -44.76
C ILE A 239 -9.30 42.91 -46.19
N PHE A 240 -9.11 42.03 -47.17
CA PHE A 240 -9.37 42.32 -48.58
C PHE A 240 -10.84 42.60 -48.85
N ASN A 241 -11.75 41.78 -48.29
CA ASN A 241 -13.19 42.00 -48.37
C ASN A 241 -13.61 43.31 -47.70
N ARG A 242 -13.00 43.66 -46.56
CA ARG A 242 -13.25 44.95 -45.90
C ARG A 242 -12.81 46.12 -46.77
N ASN A 243 -11.65 46.03 -47.41
CA ASN A 243 -11.13 47.07 -48.30
C ASN A 243 -11.99 47.23 -49.57
N LEU A 244 -12.49 46.12 -50.13
CA LEU A 244 -13.45 46.15 -51.24
C LEU A 244 -14.78 46.80 -50.85
N TRP A 245 -15.26 46.57 -49.63
CA TRP A 245 -16.48 47.20 -49.12
C TRP A 245 -16.33 48.70 -48.91
N THR A 246 -15.16 49.15 -48.40
CA THR A 246 -14.85 50.58 -48.27
C THR A 246 -14.68 51.26 -49.63
N ALA A 247 -14.10 50.57 -50.62
CA ALA A 247 -13.97 51.10 -51.98
C ALA A 247 -15.32 51.23 -52.69
N LYS A 248 -16.24 50.27 -52.49
CA LYS A 248 -17.61 50.34 -53.04
C LYS A 248 -18.45 51.43 -52.37
N SER A 249 -18.20 51.75 -51.10
CA SER A 249 -18.90 52.80 -50.36
C SER A 249 -18.43 54.22 -50.69
N ALA A 250 -17.26 54.37 -51.34
CA ALA A 250 -16.73 55.67 -51.78
C ALA A 250 -17.14 56.05 -53.22
N SER A 251 -17.89 55.19 -53.91
CA SER A 251 -18.30 55.33 -55.32
C SER A 251 -19.81 55.63 -55.48
N ASN A 252 -20.55 55.84 -54.40
CA ASN A 252 -21.98 56.16 -54.40
C ASN A 252 -22.24 57.49 -53.68
#